data_AF-A0A371INR3-F1
#
_entry.id   AF-A0A371INR3-F1
#
_cell.length_a   1.000
_cell.length_b   1.000
_cell.length_c   1.000
_cell.angle_alpha   90.00
_cell.angle_beta   90.00
_cell.angle_gamma   90.00
#
_symmetry.space_group_name_H-M   'P 1'
#
loop_
_entity.id
_entity.type
_entity.pdbx_description
1 polymer ?
#
loop_
_entity_poly.entity_id
_entity_poly.type
_entity_poly.pdbx_seq_one_letter_code
_entity_poly.pdbx_strand_id
1 'polypeptide(L)'
;MNANDKKVLENLVKSYVAVYPIKDSFKKDYFNYPIEKINEVINNLFEEIQSKATAKKSKPKSKFKVPEVEKMSTKEEAKDYYLNNMIYDRTSSEAKKKLINFYLKEDLKKIYSLLNEKKASNNLNKTDLLNQIDLYFDNIDRAKKF
;
A
#
# COMPACT_ATOMS: atom_id res chain seq x y z
N MET A 1 3.35 9.61 -8.41
CA MET A 1 3.79 10.73 -9.26
C MET A 1 5.00 10.22 -10.04
N ASN A 2 4.93 10.19 -11.37
CA ASN A 2 6.02 9.65 -12.19
C ASN A 2 7.19 10.66 -12.22
N ALA A 3 8.38 10.19 -12.60
CA ALA A 3 9.58 11.05 -12.66
C ALA A 3 9.37 12.29 -13.55
N ASN A 4 8.54 12.16 -14.60
CA ASN A 4 8.14 13.29 -15.44
C ASN A 4 7.32 14.34 -14.69
N ASP A 5 6.32 13.92 -13.92
CA ASP A 5 5.44 14.85 -13.20
C ASP A 5 6.25 15.68 -12.18
N LYS A 6 7.22 15.04 -11.50
CA LYS A 6 8.13 15.72 -10.57
C LYS A 6 8.97 16.79 -11.29
N LYS A 7 9.51 16.44 -12.45
CA LYS A 7 10.30 17.36 -13.28
C LYS A 7 9.47 18.54 -13.79
N VAL A 8 8.20 18.30 -14.15
CA VAL A 8 7.27 19.36 -14.56
C VAL A 8 7.00 20.31 -13.40
N LEU A 9 6.76 19.79 -12.19
CA LEU A 9 6.51 20.60 -11.00
C LEU A 9 7.73 21.47 -10.64
N GLU A 10 8.92 20.88 -10.63
CA GLU A 10 10.17 21.62 -10.38
C GLU A 10 10.38 22.74 -11.43
N ASN A 11 10.08 22.47 -12.69
CA ASN A 11 10.17 23.48 -13.75
C ASN A 11 9.17 24.61 -13.57
N LEU A 12 7.92 24.31 -13.19
CA LEU A 12 6.89 25.32 -12.94
C LEU A 12 7.31 26.28 -11.82
N VAL A 13 7.93 25.73 -10.77
CA VAL A 13 8.37 26.48 -9.60
C VAL A 13 9.58 27.35 -9.95
N LYS A 14 10.54 26.81 -10.70
CA LYS A 14 11.67 27.61 -11.22
C LYS A 14 11.18 28.80 -12.05
N SER A 15 10.21 28.58 -12.93
CA SER A 15 9.60 29.66 -13.71
C SER A 15 8.90 30.69 -12.82
N TYR A 16 8.15 30.25 -11.81
CA TYR A 16 7.49 31.15 -10.88
C TYR A 16 8.50 32.01 -10.09
N VAL A 17 9.56 31.39 -9.56
CA VAL A 17 10.63 32.09 -8.81
C VAL A 17 11.37 33.08 -9.72
N ALA A 18 11.61 32.74 -10.98
CA ALA A 18 12.26 33.63 -11.93
C ALA A 18 11.41 34.87 -12.28
N VAL A 19 10.08 34.73 -12.27
CA VAL A 19 9.14 35.82 -12.59
C VAL A 19 8.73 36.62 -11.35
N TYR A 20 8.90 36.06 -10.15
CA TYR A 20 8.54 36.74 -8.89
C TYR A 20 9.19 38.11 -8.66
N PRO A 21 10.47 38.36 -9.03
CA PRO A 21 11.10 39.68 -8.89
C PRO A 21 10.42 40.77 -9.73
N ILE A 22 9.71 40.39 -10.79
CA ILE A 22 8.97 41.30 -11.68
C ILE A 22 7.46 41.26 -11.42
N LYS A 23 7.03 40.75 -10.25
CA LYS A 23 5.60 40.61 -9.91
C LYS A 23 4.81 41.92 -9.98
N ASP A 24 5.45 43.05 -9.70
CA ASP A 24 4.82 44.38 -9.70
C ASP A 24 4.46 44.85 -11.13
N SER A 25 5.06 44.22 -12.15
CA SER A 25 4.71 44.42 -13.56
C SER A 25 3.42 43.67 -13.96
N PHE A 26 2.90 42.80 -13.10
CA PHE A 26 1.69 42.03 -13.32
C PHE A 26 0.55 42.55 -12.42
N LYS A 27 -0.70 42.16 -12.71
CA LYS A 27 -1.82 42.47 -11.80
C LYS A 27 -1.54 41.85 -10.43
N LYS A 28 -1.86 42.60 -9.37
CA LYS A 28 -1.62 42.23 -7.96
C LYS A 28 -2.12 40.83 -7.60
N ASP A 29 -3.21 40.38 -8.22
CA ASP A 29 -3.87 39.12 -7.89
C ASP A 29 -3.21 37.87 -8.50
N TYR A 30 -2.18 38.03 -9.33
CA TYR A 30 -1.48 36.88 -9.94
C TYR A 30 -0.43 36.25 -9.02
N PHE A 31 0.09 37.00 -8.03
CA PHE A 31 1.18 36.57 -7.15
C PHE A 31 0.74 36.50 -5.68
N ASN A 32 -0.25 35.65 -5.42
CA ASN A 32 -0.86 35.50 -4.08
C ASN A 32 0.00 34.72 -3.07
N TYR A 33 1.09 34.10 -3.52
CA TYR A 33 1.91 33.21 -2.70
C TYR A 33 3.36 33.72 -2.64
N PRO A 34 3.92 33.96 -1.43
CA PRO A 34 5.35 34.26 -1.30
C PRO A 34 6.19 33.03 -1.65
N ILE A 35 7.40 33.27 -2.17
CA ILE A 35 8.35 32.21 -2.58
C ILE A 35 8.59 31.20 -1.46
N GLU A 36 8.70 31.67 -0.22
CA GLU A 36 8.93 30.84 0.98
C GLU A 36 7.82 29.82 1.19
N LYS A 37 6.55 30.24 1.08
CA LYS A 37 5.39 29.32 1.19
C LYS A 37 5.35 28.32 0.04
N ILE A 38 5.77 28.72 -1.15
CA ILE A 38 5.78 27.82 -2.31
C ILE A 38 6.83 26.73 -2.09
N ASN A 39 8.04 27.10 -1.69
CA ASN A 39 9.10 26.15 -1.37
C ASN A 39 8.70 25.20 -0.23
N GLU A 40 8.05 25.72 0.81
CA GLU A 40 7.53 24.91 1.92
C GLU A 40 6.46 23.91 1.46
N VAL A 41 5.49 24.34 0.66
CA VAL A 41 4.43 23.46 0.12
C VAL A 41 5.02 22.37 -0.78
N ILE A 42 6.03 22.70 -1.57
CA ILE A 42 6.70 21.73 -2.46
C ILE A 42 7.55 20.75 -1.68
N ASN A 43 8.31 21.23 -0.69
CA ASN A 43 9.12 20.36 0.16
C ASN A 43 8.21 19.42 0.94
N ASN A 44 7.12 19.93 1.54
CA ASN A 44 6.12 19.11 2.21
C ASN A 44 5.44 18.12 1.26
N LEU A 45 5.17 18.52 0.01
CA LEU A 45 4.62 17.63 -1.01
C LEU A 45 5.62 16.53 -1.38
N PHE A 46 6.90 16.87 -1.55
CA PHE A 46 7.95 15.89 -1.87
C PHE A 46 8.28 14.99 -0.69
N GLU A 47 8.28 15.50 0.53
CA GLU A 47 8.43 14.73 1.77
C GLU A 47 7.22 13.86 2.03
N GLU A 48 6.00 14.31 1.76
CA GLU A 48 4.80 13.47 1.76
C GLU A 48 4.90 12.37 0.70
N ILE A 49 5.46 12.67 -0.48
CA ILE A 49 5.62 11.69 -1.56
C ILE A 49 6.75 10.69 -1.22
N GLN A 50 7.84 11.12 -0.60
CA GLN A 50 8.93 10.26 -0.15
C GLN A 50 8.55 9.43 1.08
N SER A 51 7.80 10.00 2.01
CA SER A 51 7.18 9.26 3.11
C SER A 51 6.05 8.35 2.63
N LYS A 52 5.38 8.62 1.50
CA LYS A 52 4.52 7.63 0.79
C LYS A 52 5.30 6.61 -0.06
N ALA A 53 6.57 6.88 -0.41
CA ALA A 53 7.45 5.92 -1.08
C ALA A 53 8.10 4.93 -0.09
N THR A 54 8.30 5.34 1.16
CA THR A 54 8.75 4.48 2.27
C THR A 54 7.59 3.92 3.11
N ALA A 55 6.48 4.64 3.24
CA ALA A 55 5.19 4.08 3.66
C ALA A 55 4.37 3.74 2.42
N LYS A 56 4.67 2.58 1.83
CA LYS A 56 3.89 1.98 0.74
C LYS A 56 2.48 1.62 1.26
N LYS A 57 1.63 2.64 1.43
CA LYS A 57 0.17 2.49 1.43
C LYS A 57 -0.21 2.10 0.01
N SER A 58 -0.27 0.80 -0.22
CA SER A 58 -0.92 0.20 -1.35
C SER A 58 -2.38 0.66 -1.42
N LYS A 59 -2.67 1.62 -2.31
CA LYS A 59 -4.02 1.82 -2.86
C LYS A 59 -4.13 1.08 -4.20
N PRO A 60 -5.35 0.63 -4.54
CA PRO A 60 -5.60 -0.71 -5.03
C PRO A 60 -5.05 -0.84 -6.43
N LYS A 61 -4.04 -1.70 -6.59
CA LYS A 61 -3.81 -2.29 -7.90
C LYS A 61 -5.13 -2.96 -8.31
N SER A 62 -5.48 -2.77 -9.57
CA SER A 62 -6.30 -3.70 -10.35
C SER A 62 -6.19 -5.14 -9.80
N LYS A 63 -7.26 -5.92 -9.95
CA LYS A 63 -7.43 -7.36 -9.64
C LYS A 63 -6.35 -8.27 -10.30
N PHE A 64 -5.09 -7.92 -10.14
CA PHE A 64 -3.93 -8.68 -10.53
C PHE A 64 -3.52 -9.50 -9.33
N LYS A 65 -3.25 -10.76 -9.60
CA LYS A 65 -2.67 -11.71 -8.67
C LYS A 65 -1.44 -11.08 -8.03
N VAL A 66 -1.33 -11.23 -6.72
CA VAL A 66 -0.15 -10.73 -6.01
C VAL A 66 1.04 -11.55 -6.52
N PRO A 67 2.02 -10.95 -7.23
CA PRO A 67 3.07 -11.72 -7.91
C PRO A 67 3.93 -12.53 -6.94
N GLU A 68 4.05 -12.08 -5.69
CA GLU A 68 4.70 -12.83 -4.61
C GLU A 68 3.93 -14.11 -4.25
N VAL A 69 2.60 -14.06 -4.21
CA VAL A 69 1.77 -15.24 -3.93
C VAL A 69 1.85 -16.26 -5.06
N GLU A 70 1.96 -15.81 -6.32
CA GLU A 70 2.16 -16.71 -7.45
C GLU A 70 3.51 -17.44 -7.42
N LYS A 71 4.55 -16.84 -6.85
CA LYS A 71 5.88 -17.45 -6.75
C LYS A 71 6.04 -18.39 -5.55
N MET A 72 5.23 -18.23 -4.51
CA MET A 72 5.26 -19.13 -3.35
C MET A 72 4.96 -20.58 -3.76
N SER A 73 5.81 -21.49 -3.34
CA SER A 73 5.73 -22.91 -3.66
C SER A 73 5.80 -23.80 -2.41
N THR A 74 6.32 -23.26 -1.31
CA THR A 74 6.50 -23.99 -0.06
C THR A 74 5.63 -23.46 1.08
N LYS A 75 5.44 -24.31 2.09
CA LYS A 75 4.72 -23.97 3.33
C LYS A 75 5.43 -22.91 4.16
N GLU A 76 6.76 -22.90 4.15
CA GLU A 76 7.59 -21.94 4.89
C GLU A 76 7.46 -20.54 4.31
N GLU A 77 7.54 -20.41 2.98
CA GLU A 77 7.29 -19.14 2.29
C GLU A 77 5.89 -18.59 2.59
N ALA A 78 4.87 -19.45 2.64
CA ALA A 78 3.51 -19.04 2.99
C ALA A 78 3.39 -18.54 4.44
N LYS A 79 4.17 -19.13 5.37
CA LYS A 79 4.23 -18.68 6.77
C LYS A 79 4.90 -17.31 6.89
N ASP A 80 6.07 -17.16 6.28
CA ASP A 80 6.80 -15.90 6.30
C ASP A 80 5.99 -14.78 5.63
N TYR A 81 5.31 -15.10 4.54
CA TYR A 81 4.46 -14.12 3.87
C TYR A 81 3.28 -13.68 4.75
N TYR A 82 2.62 -14.61 5.45
CA TYR A 82 1.53 -14.25 6.37
C TYR A 82 2.02 -13.33 7.49
N LEU A 83 3.14 -13.66 8.13
CA LEU A 83 3.72 -12.88 9.22
C LEU A 83 4.17 -11.49 8.78
N ASN A 84 4.69 -11.35 7.55
CA ASN A 84 5.18 -10.06 7.07
C ASN A 84 4.09 -9.17 6.45
N ASN A 85 3.06 -9.76 5.83
CA ASN A 85 2.14 -9.01 4.96
C ASN A 85 0.65 -9.13 5.34
N MET A 86 0.27 -10.11 6.15
CA MET A 86 -1.14 -10.40 6.48
C MET A 86 -1.49 -10.13 7.93
N ILE A 87 -0.62 -9.47 8.70
CA ILE A 87 -0.94 -9.03 10.06
C ILE A 87 -1.84 -7.79 9.99
N TYR A 88 -2.97 -7.87 10.69
CA TYR A 88 -3.94 -6.78 10.80
C TYR A 88 -4.57 -6.77 12.19
N ASP A 89 -5.18 -5.65 12.57
CA ASP A 89 -5.98 -5.57 13.79
C ASP A 89 -7.26 -6.40 13.63
N ARG A 90 -7.30 -7.56 14.31
CA ARG A 90 -8.43 -8.51 14.26
C ARG A 90 -9.68 -8.00 14.97
N THR A 91 -9.57 -6.96 15.81
CA THR A 91 -10.72 -6.33 16.47
C THR A 91 -11.43 -5.33 15.55
N SER A 92 -10.73 -4.85 14.51
CA SER A 92 -11.26 -3.90 13.53
C SER A 92 -11.84 -4.59 12.30
N SER A 93 -13.17 -4.51 12.15
CA SER A 93 -13.88 -4.98 10.95
C SER A 93 -13.41 -4.27 9.67
N GLU A 94 -12.99 -3.02 9.79
CA GLU A 94 -12.45 -2.26 8.67
C GLU A 94 -11.06 -2.75 8.23
N ALA A 95 -10.18 -3.06 9.17
CA ALA A 95 -8.86 -3.61 8.87
C ALA A 95 -8.99 -4.97 8.15
N LYS A 96 -9.90 -5.81 8.63
CA LYS A 96 -10.22 -7.10 7.99
C LYS A 96 -10.73 -6.93 6.56
N LYS A 97 -11.68 -6.03 6.33
CA LYS A 97 -12.20 -5.74 4.98
C LYS A 97 -11.12 -5.20 4.05
N LYS A 98 -10.24 -4.32 4.54
CA LYS A 98 -9.10 -3.79 3.77
C LYS A 98 -8.17 -4.92 3.32
N LEU A 99 -7.85 -5.85 4.22
CA LEU A 99 -7.01 -7.00 3.89
C LEU A 99 -7.68 -7.93 2.85
N ILE A 100 -8.96 -8.29 3.06
CA ILE A 100 -9.71 -9.15 2.13
C ILE A 100 -9.83 -8.53 0.73
N ASN A 101 -9.95 -7.20 0.65
CA ASN A 101 -10.02 -6.49 -0.62
C ASN A 101 -8.67 -6.39 -1.32
N PHE A 102 -7.56 -6.47 -0.58
CA PHE A 102 -6.22 -6.45 -1.14
C PHE A 102 -5.88 -7.74 -1.89
N TYR A 103 -6.33 -8.89 -1.38
CA TYR A 103 -6.03 -10.20 -1.97
C TYR A 103 -7.12 -10.69 -2.93
N LEU A 104 -6.73 -11.40 -4.00
CA LEU A 104 -7.68 -12.18 -4.78
C LEU A 104 -8.09 -13.47 -4.06
N LYS A 105 -9.24 -14.02 -4.46
CA LYS A 105 -9.73 -15.29 -3.93
C LYS A 105 -8.74 -16.43 -4.22
N GLU A 106 -8.14 -16.40 -5.40
CA GLU A 106 -7.15 -17.38 -5.84
C GLU A 106 -5.86 -17.31 -5.01
N ASP A 107 -5.39 -16.10 -4.69
CA ASP A 107 -4.23 -15.88 -3.84
C ASP A 107 -4.45 -16.46 -2.44
N LEU A 108 -5.62 -16.17 -1.83
CA LEU A 108 -5.98 -16.72 -0.53
C LEU A 108 -6.13 -18.25 -0.57
N LYS A 109 -6.71 -18.81 -1.64
CA LYS A 109 -6.79 -20.27 -1.81
C LYS A 109 -5.40 -20.91 -1.89
N LYS A 110 -4.46 -20.25 -2.57
CA LYS A 110 -3.10 -20.75 -2.71
C LYS A 110 -2.38 -20.76 -1.36
N ILE A 111 -2.44 -19.66 -0.61
CA ILE A 111 -1.88 -19.56 0.75
C ILE A 111 -2.49 -20.63 1.66
N TYR A 112 -3.82 -20.76 1.68
CA TYR A 112 -4.49 -21.81 2.44
C TYR A 112 -4.01 -23.21 2.07
N SER A 113 -3.88 -23.49 0.76
CA SER A 113 -3.49 -24.81 0.28
C SER A 113 -2.05 -25.16 0.64
N LEU A 114 -1.15 -24.17 0.63
CA LEU A 114 0.24 -24.34 1.07
C LEU A 114 0.34 -24.59 2.59
N LEU A 115 -0.48 -23.93 3.40
CA LEU A 115 -0.44 -24.06 4.86
C LEU A 115 -1.04 -25.38 5.36
N ASN A 116 -2.17 -25.79 4.78
CA ASN A 116 -2.93 -26.96 5.22
C ASN A 116 -2.67 -28.22 4.40
N GLU A 117 -1.82 -28.14 3.36
CA GLU A 117 -1.53 -29.24 2.41
C GLU A 117 -2.81 -29.86 1.81
N LYS A 118 -3.90 -29.09 1.78
CA LYS A 118 -5.23 -29.48 1.33
C LYS A 118 -5.79 -28.42 0.41
N LYS A 119 -6.40 -28.83 -0.69
CA LYS A 119 -7.07 -27.90 -1.60
C LYS A 119 -8.24 -27.22 -0.89
N ALA A 120 -8.29 -25.89 -0.98
CA ALA A 120 -9.46 -25.14 -0.54
C ALA A 120 -10.72 -25.56 -1.33
N SER A 121 -11.85 -25.73 -0.64
CA SER A 121 -13.14 -25.94 -1.31
C SER A 121 -13.49 -24.74 -2.19
N ASN A 122 -14.05 -25.00 -3.38
CA ASN A 122 -14.37 -23.94 -4.34
C ASN A 122 -15.46 -22.98 -3.85
N ASN A 123 -16.32 -23.44 -2.92
CA ASN A 123 -17.43 -22.68 -2.36
C ASN A 123 -17.04 -21.72 -1.23
N LEU A 124 -15.80 -21.78 -0.71
CA LEU A 124 -15.37 -20.91 0.38
C LEU A 124 -15.30 -19.45 -0.09
N ASN A 125 -15.79 -18.51 0.71
CA ASN A 125 -15.64 -17.08 0.42
C ASN A 125 -14.26 -16.58 0.87
N LYS A 126 -13.86 -15.38 0.41
CA LYS A 126 -12.56 -14.79 0.80
C LYS A 126 -12.41 -14.66 2.31
N THR A 127 -13.48 -14.27 2.99
CA THR A 127 -13.52 -14.13 4.45
C THR A 127 -13.27 -15.46 5.14
N ASP A 128 -13.88 -16.54 4.66
CA ASP A 128 -13.70 -17.87 5.25
C ASP A 128 -12.29 -18.39 5.02
N LEU A 129 -11.72 -18.16 3.84
CA LEU A 129 -10.33 -18.49 3.55
C LEU A 129 -9.37 -17.77 4.50
N LEU A 130 -9.58 -16.46 4.70
CA LEU A 130 -8.76 -15.70 5.63
C LEU A 130 -8.91 -16.21 7.07
N ASN A 131 -10.14 -16.49 7.52
CA ASN A 131 -10.39 -17.04 8.86
C ASN A 131 -9.69 -18.39 9.07
N GLN A 132 -9.69 -19.26 8.07
CA GLN A 132 -9.01 -20.56 8.17
C GLN A 132 -7.49 -20.43 8.18
N ILE A 133 -6.95 -19.45 7.44
CA ILE A 133 -5.52 -19.10 7.50
C ILE A 133 -5.20 -18.59 8.92
N ASP A 134 -5.99 -17.65 9.45
CA ASP A 134 -5.80 -17.13 10.82
C ASP A 134 -5.86 -18.25 11.87
N LEU A 135 -6.82 -19.16 11.75
CA LEU A 135 -6.98 -20.31 12.65
C LEU A 135 -5.77 -21.24 12.63
N TYR A 136 -5.15 -21.44 11.46
CA TYR A 136 -3.94 -22.24 11.34
C TYR A 136 -2.80 -21.69 12.21
N PHE A 137 -2.57 -20.37 12.15
CA PHE A 137 -1.54 -19.72 12.97
C PHE A 137 -1.92 -19.68 14.45
N ASP A 138 -3.19 -19.47 14.77
CA ASP A 138 -3.66 -19.51 16.16
C ASP A 138 -3.48 -20.89 16.80
N ASN A 139 -3.70 -21.97 16.05
CA ASN A 139 -3.47 -23.33 16.52
C ASN A 139 -1.97 -23.60 16.74
N ILE A 140 -1.09 -23.07 15.89
CA ILE A 140 0.36 -23.15 16.08
C ILE A 140 0.80 -22.36 17.31
N ASP A 141 0.30 -21.14 17.48
CA ASP A 141 0.65 -20.29 18.63
C ASP A 141 0.20 -20.95 19.94
N ARG A 142 -1.03 -21.49 19.97
CA ARG A 142 -1.52 -22.29 21.10
C ARG A 142 -0.64 -23.51 21.35
N ALA A 143 -0.31 -24.28 20.32
CA ALA A 143 0.54 -25.47 20.46
C ALA A 143 1.97 -25.14 20.93
N LYS A 144 2.48 -23.93 20.69
CA LYS A 144 3.77 -23.45 21.22
C LYS A 144 3.73 -22.96 22.66
N LYS A 145 2.53 -22.64 23.17
CA LYS A 145 2.31 -22.17 24.55
C LYS A 145 2.00 -23.31 25.53
N PHE A 146 1.90 -24.54 25.04
CA PHE A 146 1.87 -25.77 25.82
C PHE A 146 3.23 -26.46 25.76
#